data_AF-A0A961JB46-F1
#
_entry.id   AF-A0A961JB46-F1
#
_cell.length_a   1.000
_cell.length_b   1.000
_cell.length_c   1.000
_cell.angle_alpha   90.00
_cell.angle_beta   90.00
_cell.angle_gamma   90.00
#
_symmetry.space_group_name_H-M   'P 1'
#
loop_
_entity.id
_entity.type
_entity.pdbx_description
1 polymer ?
#
loop_
_entity_poly.entity_id
_entity_poly.type
_entity_poly.pdbx_seq_one_letter_code
_entity_poly.pdbx_strand_id
1 'polypeptide(L)'
;MKTWTLREVAEACDVTTSELSQWIARGHFWPSAPVRPGQQRRFDWRDLASLATMAALRKLALPVGVVAPIVMELRAELDRLEGIDANADLVFYRAGWSGESPAHAVGLVSAGDLIAVLASGPVTMIVVVVATAFREATKNMITPDTGDELVR
;
A
#
# COMPACT_ATOMS: atom_id res chain seq x y z
N MET A 1 5.08 14.77 11.85
CA MET A 1 4.48 13.66 11.08
C MET A 1 4.77 12.36 11.82
N LYS A 2 3.76 11.52 12.06
CA LYS A 2 3.95 10.20 12.70
C LYS A 2 4.79 9.32 11.77
N THR A 3 5.73 8.57 12.34
CA THR A 3 6.51 7.57 11.60
C THR A 3 6.56 6.27 12.40
N TRP A 4 6.77 5.17 11.69
CA TRP A 4 6.78 3.82 12.25
C TRP A 4 8.11 3.12 11.99
N THR A 5 8.41 2.12 12.80
CA THR A 5 9.54 1.20 12.65
C THR A 5 9.21 0.08 11.66
N LEU A 6 10.25 -0.64 11.21
CA LEU A 6 10.09 -1.83 10.38
C LEU A 6 9.14 -2.87 11.01
N ARG A 7 9.25 -3.08 12.33
CA ARG A 7 8.45 -4.06 13.06
C ARG A 7 6.97 -3.65 13.08
N GLU A 8 6.69 -2.40 13.46
CA GLU A 8 5.31 -1.89 13.52
C GLU A 8 4.62 -1.96 12.16
N VAL A 9 5.33 -1.62 11.08
CA VAL A 9 4.77 -1.69 9.72
C VAL A 9 4.59 -3.12 9.24
N ALA A 10 5.55 -4.01 9.53
CA ALA A 10 5.46 -5.41 9.16
C ALA A 10 4.24 -6.07 9.82
N GLU A 11 4.07 -5.84 11.13
CA GLU A 11 2.91 -6.28 11.89
C GLU A 11 1.60 -5.69 11.36
N ALA A 12 1.56 -4.38 11.12
CA ALA A 12 0.39 -3.70 10.57
C ALA A 12 -0.11 -4.30 9.25
N CYS A 13 0.84 -4.68 8.38
CA CYS A 13 0.57 -5.18 7.04
C CYS A 13 0.51 -6.71 6.96
N ASP A 14 0.55 -7.42 8.10
CA ASP A 14 0.52 -8.89 8.15
C ASP A 14 1.63 -9.53 7.29
N VAL A 15 2.85 -8.99 7.42
CA VAL A 15 4.07 -9.50 6.79
C VAL A 15 5.17 -9.64 7.81
N THR A 16 6.13 -10.53 7.56
CA THR A 16 7.29 -10.63 8.45
C THR A 16 8.29 -9.49 8.20
N THR A 17 9.07 -9.12 9.23
CA THR A 17 10.18 -8.16 9.08
C THR A 17 11.24 -8.65 8.08
N SER A 18 11.42 -9.96 7.96
CA SER A 18 12.31 -10.59 6.97
C SER A 18 11.80 -10.39 5.55
N GLU A 19 10.52 -10.68 5.28
CA GLU A 19 9.91 -10.43 3.96
C GLU A 19 10.02 -8.96 3.56
N LEU A 20 9.64 -8.04 4.46
CA LEU A 20 9.72 -6.61 4.17
C LEU A 20 11.17 -6.16 3.90
N SER A 21 12.13 -6.69 4.66
CA SER A 21 13.56 -6.42 4.41
C SER A 21 14.02 -6.96 3.05
N GLN A 22 13.55 -8.14 2.64
CA GLN A 22 13.86 -8.70 1.33
C GLN A 22 13.25 -7.88 0.19
N TRP A 23 12.03 -7.38 0.35
CA TRP A 23 11.41 -6.49 -0.64
C TRP A 23 12.22 -5.21 -0.83
N ILE A 24 12.68 -4.63 0.27
CA ILE A 24 13.53 -3.45 0.21
C ILE A 24 14.88 -3.77 -0.45
N ALA A 25 15.54 -4.85 -0.03
CA ALA A 25 16.86 -5.23 -0.54
C ALA A 25 16.84 -5.59 -2.04
N ARG A 26 15.74 -6.17 -2.52
CA ARG A 26 15.55 -6.56 -3.93
C ARG A 26 14.98 -5.45 -4.82
N GLY A 27 14.68 -4.27 -4.26
CA GLY A 27 14.03 -3.21 -5.03
C GLY A 27 12.60 -3.58 -5.46
N HIS A 28 11.83 -4.17 -4.56
CA HIS A 28 10.37 -4.30 -4.72
C HIS A 28 9.62 -3.23 -3.94
N PHE A 29 10.28 -2.58 -2.98
CA PHE A 29 9.72 -1.48 -2.21
C PHE A 29 10.79 -0.46 -1.83
N TRP A 30 10.50 0.83 -1.99
CA TRP A 30 11.39 1.93 -1.62
C TRP A 30 10.75 2.80 -0.55
N PRO A 31 11.17 2.67 0.71
CA PRO A 31 10.70 3.53 1.80
C PRO A 31 11.09 4.98 1.59
N SER A 32 10.22 5.89 2.01
CA SER A 32 10.36 7.34 1.79
C SER A 32 11.60 7.95 2.44
N ALA A 33 11.88 7.53 3.68
CA ALA A 33 12.94 8.14 4.46
C ALA A 33 14.30 7.50 4.12
N PRO A 34 15.32 8.32 3.78
CA PRO A 34 16.68 7.83 3.63
C PRO A 34 17.19 7.32 4.97
N VAL A 35 17.90 6.19 4.95
CA VAL A 35 18.53 5.63 6.15
C VAL A 35 19.96 6.16 6.26
N ARG A 36 20.26 6.85 7.37
CA ARG A 36 21.64 7.24 7.69
C ARG A 36 22.37 6.11 8.43
N PRO A 37 23.70 5.98 8.31
CA PRO A 37 24.46 5.01 9.10
C PRO A 37 24.15 5.13 10.60
N GLY A 38 23.86 4.01 11.25
CA GLY A 38 23.52 3.95 12.68
C GLY A 38 22.09 4.34 13.04
N GLN A 39 21.25 4.74 12.07
CA GLN A 39 19.84 5.04 12.32
C GLN A 39 18.92 3.89 11.92
N GLN A 40 17.90 3.65 12.72
CA GLN A 40 16.82 2.75 12.35
C GLN A 40 15.97 3.38 11.24
N ARG A 41 15.59 2.55 10.27
CA ARG A 41 14.67 2.94 9.20
C ARG A 41 13.32 3.37 9.78
N ARG A 42 12.77 4.45 9.23
CA ARG A 42 11.45 4.97 9.56
C ARG A 42 10.57 4.94 8.32
N PHE A 43 9.29 4.72 8.54
CA PHE A 43 8.27 4.63 7.50
C PHE A 43 7.21 5.70 7.77
N ASP A 44 6.79 6.43 6.74
CA ASP A 44 5.73 7.43 6.84
C ASP A 44 4.35 6.85 6.47
N TRP A 45 3.33 7.70 6.42
CA TRP A 45 1.97 7.26 6.12
C TRP A 45 1.81 6.77 4.67
N ARG A 46 2.61 7.30 3.75
CA ARG A 46 2.60 6.86 2.35
C ARG A 46 3.24 5.48 2.24
N ASP A 47 4.31 5.24 2.99
CA ASP A 47 4.93 3.91 3.08
C ASP A 47 3.94 2.87 3.61
N LEU A 48 3.22 3.22 4.68
CA LEU A 48 2.19 2.36 5.26
C LEU A 48 1.06 2.08 4.27
N ALA A 49 0.54 3.10 3.58
CA ALA A 49 -0.53 2.93 2.59
C ALA A 49 -0.09 2.05 1.41
N SER A 50 1.13 2.25 0.91
CA SER A 50 1.72 1.43 -0.14
C SER A 50 1.91 -0.03 0.29
N LEU A 51 2.42 -0.27 1.50
CA LEU A 51 2.63 -1.63 2.02
C LEU A 51 1.31 -2.33 2.36
N ALA A 52 0.33 -1.63 2.89
CA ALA A 52 -1.00 -2.17 3.12
C ALA A 52 -1.68 -2.57 1.79
N THR A 53 -1.50 -1.76 0.75
CA THR A 53 -1.97 -2.08 -0.61
C THR A 53 -1.23 -3.28 -1.19
N MET A 54 0.09 -3.35 -1.01
CA MET A 54 0.91 -4.49 -1.42
C MET A 54 0.44 -5.80 -0.76
N ALA A 55 0.15 -5.76 0.54
CA ALA A 55 -0.39 -6.89 1.29
C ALA A 55 -1.79 -7.29 0.80
N ALA A 56 -2.67 -6.32 0.54
CA ALA A 56 -4.00 -6.58 -0.02
C ALA A 56 -3.94 -7.27 -1.40
N LEU A 57 -3.05 -6.81 -2.29
CA LEU A 57 -2.85 -7.42 -3.60
C LEU A 57 -2.22 -8.82 -3.52
N ARG A 58 -1.34 -9.07 -2.56
CA ARG A 58 -0.77 -10.41 -2.31
C ARG A 58 -1.82 -11.44 -1.89
N LYS A 59 -2.88 -11.02 -1.18
CA LYS A 59 -4.00 -11.92 -0.81
C LYS A 59 -4.74 -12.47 -2.05
N LEU A 60 -4.56 -11.85 -3.21
CA LEU A 60 -5.05 -12.35 -4.50
C LEU A 60 -4.07 -13.31 -5.20
N ALA A 61 -3.07 -13.83 -4.47
CA ALA A 61 -2.01 -14.69 -4.98
C ALA A 61 -1.17 -14.09 -6.12
N LEU A 62 -1.14 -12.75 -6.23
CA LEU A 62 -0.31 -12.06 -7.21
C LEU A 62 1.18 -12.13 -6.82
N PRO A 63 2.10 -12.47 -7.75
CA PRO A 63 3.53 -12.47 -7.47
C PRO A 63 4.04 -11.08 -7.08
N VAL A 64 5.01 -11.01 -6.17
CA VAL A 64 5.59 -9.74 -5.71
C VAL A 64 6.15 -8.88 -6.85
N GLY A 65 6.73 -9.51 -7.87
CA GLY A 65 7.26 -8.81 -9.05
C GLY A 65 6.18 -8.14 -9.92
N VAL A 66 4.93 -8.61 -9.84
CA VAL A 66 3.78 -7.99 -10.50
C VAL A 66 3.19 -6.88 -9.62
N VAL A 67 3.14 -7.11 -8.30
CA VAL A 67 2.58 -6.14 -7.35
C VAL A 67 3.50 -4.92 -7.17
N ALA A 68 4.82 -5.09 -7.17
CA ALA A 68 5.77 -4.03 -6.90
C ALA A 68 5.63 -2.81 -7.86
N PRO A 69 5.57 -2.99 -9.20
CA PRO A 69 5.32 -1.88 -10.12
C PRO A 69 4.01 -1.15 -9.86
N ILE A 70 2.93 -1.88 -9.53
CA ILE A 70 1.62 -1.30 -9.22
C ILE A 70 1.71 -0.40 -7.98
N VAL A 71 2.42 -0.87 -6.95
CA VAL A 71 2.62 -0.11 -5.71
C VAL A 71 3.53 1.11 -5.92
N MET A 72 4.49 1.04 -6.84
CA MET A 72 5.29 2.21 -7.24
C MET A 72 4.45 3.27 -7.94
N GLU A 73 3.53 2.87 -8.81
CA GLU A 73 2.59 3.78 -9.45
C GLU A 73 1.64 4.43 -8.42
N LEU A 74 1.10 3.64 -7.48
CA LEU A 74 0.35 4.17 -6.34
C LEU A 74 1.19 5.18 -5.55
N ARG A 75 2.46 4.87 -5.32
CA ARG A 75 3.34 5.74 -4.55
C ARG A 75 3.45 7.13 -5.16
N ALA A 76 3.62 7.21 -6.48
CA ALA A 76 3.68 8.48 -7.20
C ALA A 76 2.38 9.29 -7.08
N GLU A 77 1.22 8.63 -6.98
CA GLU A 77 -0.06 9.30 -6.72
C GLU A 77 -0.17 9.79 -5.26
N LEU A 78 0.30 9.01 -4.28
CA LEU A 78 0.30 9.39 -2.86
C LEU A 78 1.23 10.57 -2.56
N ASP A 79 2.31 10.74 -3.32
CA ASP A 79 3.22 11.89 -3.17
C ASP A 79 2.53 13.23 -3.50
N ARG A 80 1.41 13.21 -4.24
CA ARG A 80 0.59 14.40 -4.54
C ARG A 80 -0.40 14.76 -3.44
N LEU A 81 -0.58 13.90 -2.44
CA LEU A 81 -1.50 14.09 -1.33
C LEU A 81 -0.77 14.54 -0.06
N GLU A 82 -1.43 15.32 0.78
CA GLU A 82 -0.91 15.70 2.09
C GLU A 82 -1.16 14.60 3.16
N GLY A 83 -2.19 13.78 2.96
CA GLY A 83 -2.59 12.68 3.84
C GLY A 83 -3.72 11.84 3.24
N ILE A 84 -4.09 10.76 3.94
CA ILE A 84 -5.28 9.96 3.65
C ILE A 84 -6.31 10.24 4.75
N ASP A 85 -7.47 10.76 4.36
CA ASP A 85 -8.63 10.70 5.23
C ASP A 85 -9.16 9.26 5.26
N ALA A 86 -9.08 8.63 6.43
CA ALA A 86 -9.50 7.25 6.61
C ALA A 86 -11.02 7.04 6.42
N ASN A 87 -11.81 8.11 6.34
CA ASN A 87 -13.25 8.07 6.07
C ASN A 87 -13.59 8.36 4.60
N ALA A 88 -12.61 8.78 3.79
CA ALA A 88 -12.81 9.01 2.37
C ALA A 88 -12.64 7.72 1.56
N ASP A 89 -13.44 7.54 0.52
CA ASP A 89 -13.28 6.44 -0.43
C ASP A 89 -12.16 6.75 -1.42
N LEU A 90 -10.91 6.61 -0.95
CA LEU A 90 -9.73 6.78 -1.80
C LEU A 90 -9.42 5.46 -2.51
N VAL A 91 -9.59 5.46 -3.83
CA VAL A 91 -9.47 4.27 -4.67
C VAL A 91 -8.32 4.45 -5.65
N PHE A 92 -7.37 3.52 -5.58
CA PHE A 92 -6.35 3.37 -6.60
C PHE A 92 -6.84 2.44 -7.70
N TYR A 93 -6.60 2.80 -8.95
CA TYR A 93 -6.80 1.91 -10.07
C TYR A 93 -5.59 1.88 -11.00
N ARG A 94 -5.43 0.72 -11.65
CA ARG A 94 -4.64 0.55 -12.85
C ARG A 94 -5.52 -0.10 -13.91
N ALA A 95 -5.72 0.59 -15.02
CA ALA A 95 -6.59 0.17 -16.10
C ALA A 95 -5.81 0.01 -17.41
N GLY A 96 -6.20 -0.95 -18.25
CA GLY A 96 -5.66 -1.16 -19.59
C GLY A 96 -6.78 -1.19 -20.64
N TRP A 97 -6.53 -0.58 -21.80
CA TRP A 97 -7.44 -0.58 -22.95
C TRP A 97 -6.84 -1.41 -24.10
N SER A 98 -7.70 -1.89 -24.99
CA SER A 98 -7.25 -2.57 -26.21
C SER A 98 -6.64 -1.57 -27.20
N GLY A 99 -5.41 -1.82 -27.63
CA GLY A 99 -4.69 -1.05 -28.66
C GLY A 99 -3.21 -1.40 -28.70
N GLU A 100 -2.52 -1.05 -29.79
CA GLU A 100 -1.08 -1.31 -30.00
C GLU A 100 -0.14 -0.51 -29.08
N SER A 101 -0.69 0.40 -28.27
CA SER A 101 0.06 1.10 -27.23
C SER A 101 -0.30 0.51 -25.87
N PRO A 102 0.67 0.22 -24.97
CA PRO A 102 0.40 -0.12 -23.59
C PRO A 102 -0.01 1.13 -22.82
N ALA A 103 -1.06 1.81 -23.27
CA ALA A 103 -1.65 2.95 -22.59
C ALA A 103 -2.39 2.41 -21.36
N HIS A 104 -1.63 2.10 -20.32
CA HIS A 104 -2.18 1.91 -19.00
C HIS A 104 -2.41 3.28 -18.37
N ALA A 105 -3.60 3.48 -17.82
CA ALA A 105 -3.88 4.63 -16.99
C ALA A 105 -3.85 4.20 -15.53
N VAL A 106 -3.23 5.03 -14.72
CA VAL A 106 -3.23 4.91 -13.27
C VAL A 106 -3.88 6.15 -12.71
N GLY A 107 -4.63 5.99 -11.62
CA GLY A 107 -5.15 7.12 -10.88
C GLY A 107 -5.50 6.76 -9.44
N LEU A 108 -5.56 7.80 -8.63
CA LEU A 108 -6.03 7.75 -7.25
C LEU A 108 -7.20 8.72 -7.12
N VAL A 109 -8.41 8.17 -7.03
CA VAL A 109 -9.66 8.90 -7.24
C VAL A 109 -10.69 8.56 -6.16
N SER A 110 -11.81 9.29 -6.14
CA SER A 110 -12.96 8.91 -5.32
C SER A 110 -13.67 7.68 -5.89
N ALA A 111 -14.48 6.98 -5.08
CA ALA A 111 -15.34 5.91 -5.58
C ALA A 111 -16.34 6.38 -6.65
N GLY A 112 -16.79 7.65 -6.60
CA GLY A 112 -17.67 8.22 -7.62
C GLY A 112 -16.95 8.40 -8.96
N ASP A 113 -15.74 8.92 -8.94
CA ASP A 113 -14.94 9.15 -10.15
C ASP A 113 -14.47 7.84 -10.79
N LEU A 114 -14.33 6.76 -10.00
CA LEU A 114 -14.06 5.42 -10.53
C LEU A 114 -15.14 4.96 -11.53
N ILE A 115 -16.40 5.36 -11.33
CA ILE A 115 -17.50 5.01 -12.24
C ILE A 115 -17.25 5.59 -13.63
N ALA A 116 -16.70 6.80 -13.73
CA ALA A 116 -16.36 7.41 -15.02
C ALA A 116 -15.23 6.63 -15.72
N VAL A 117 -14.25 6.14 -14.97
CA VAL A 117 -13.18 5.27 -15.50
C VAL A 117 -13.75 3.96 -16.00
N LEU A 118 -14.63 3.30 -15.23
CA LEU A 118 -15.30 2.06 -15.65
C LEU A 118 -16.16 2.28 -16.91
N ALA A 119 -16.87 3.41 -16.99
CA ALA A 119 -17.71 3.75 -18.14
C ALA A 119 -16.91 3.96 -19.44
N SER A 120 -15.61 4.27 -19.33
CA SER A 120 -14.70 4.37 -20.49
C SER A 120 -14.27 3.01 -21.07
N GLY A 121 -14.74 1.90 -20.51
CA GLY A 121 -14.58 0.56 -21.06
C GLY A 121 -13.14 0.00 -21.05
N PRO A 122 -12.43 -0.01 -19.91
CA PRO A 122 -11.14 -0.70 -19.81
C PRO A 122 -11.33 -2.21 -20.00
N VAL A 123 -10.36 -2.84 -20.67
CA VAL A 123 -10.33 -4.30 -20.90
C VAL A 123 -9.84 -5.04 -19.65
N THR A 124 -8.90 -4.43 -18.92
CA THR A 124 -8.40 -4.95 -17.65
C THR A 124 -8.37 -3.84 -16.62
N MET A 125 -8.66 -4.19 -15.36
CA MET A 125 -8.63 -3.23 -14.27
C MET A 125 -8.23 -3.91 -12.96
N ILE A 126 -7.28 -3.30 -12.26
CA ILE A 126 -6.95 -3.60 -10.87
C ILE A 126 -7.44 -2.41 -10.05
N VAL A 127 -8.22 -2.70 -8.99
CA VAL A 127 -8.79 -1.68 -8.11
C VAL A 127 -8.43 -2.03 -6.67
N VAL A 128 -7.95 -1.04 -5.92
CA VAL A 128 -7.68 -1.16 -4.49
C VAL A 128 -8.27 0.04 -3.76
N VAL A 129 -9.10 -0.22 -2.75
CA VAL A 129 -9.58 0.83 -1.84
C VAL A 129 -8.48 1.13 -0.83
N VAL A 130 -7.61 2.09 -1.18
CA VAL A 130 -6.39 2.44 -0.42
C VAL A 130 -6.74 2.91 0.98
N ALA A 131 -7.79 3.72 1.14
CA ALA A 131 -8.22 4.20 2.45
C ALA A 131 -8.60 3.04 3.39
N THR A 132 -9.29 2.02 2.88
CA THR A 132 -9.62 0.82 3.66
C THR A 132 -8.36 0.04 4.04
N ALA A 133 -7.46 -0.21 3.09
CA ALA A 133 -6.21 -0.91 3.38
C ALA A 133 -5.38 -0.18 4.44
N PHE A 134 -5.24 1.15 4.31
CA PHE A 134 -4.54 2.00 5.26
C PHE A 134 -5.20 2.00 6.65
N ARG A 135 -6.52 2.08 6.71
CA ARG A 135 -7.29 2.06 7.97
C ARG A 135 -7.13 0.74 8.70
N GLU A 136 -7.25 -0.40 8.01
CA GLU A 136 -7.04 -1.72 8.63
C GLU A 136 -5.61 -1.87 9.14
N ALA A 137 -4.60 -1.46 8.37
CA ALA A 137 -3.22 -1.48 8.84
C ALA A 137 -3.00 -0.58 10.07
N THR A 138 -3.65 0.58 10.11
CA THR A 138 -3.57 1.48 11.27
C THR A 138 -4.25 0.91 12.52
N LYS A 139 -5.37 0.20 12.36
CA LYS A 139 -6.06 -0.48 13.48
C LYS A 139 -5.17 -1.56 14.10
N ASN A 140 -4.50 -2.36 13.26
CA ASN A 140 -3.60 -3.42 13.71
C ASN A 140 -2.45 -2.90 14.58
N MET A 141 -2.06 -1.63 14.42
CA MET A 141 -1.02 -0.99 15.24
C MET A 141 -1.53 -0.45 16.59
N ILE A 142 -2.84 -0.40 16.83
CA ILE A 142 -3.44 0.15 18.05
C ILE A 142 -3.82 -0.96 19.03
N THR A 143 -4.04 -2.20 18.56
CA THR A 143 -4.22 -3.36 19.42
C THR A 143 -2.90 -3.71 20.13
N PRO A 144 -2.81 -3.57 21.46
CA PRO A 144 -1.72 -4.16 22.20
C PRO A 144 -1.89 -5.69 22.19
N ASP A 145 -0.77 -6.37 22.22
CA ASP A 145 -0.60 -7.77 22.61
C ASP A 145 -1.44 -8.07 23.87
N THR A 146 -2.67 -8.58 23.71
CA THR A 146 -3.37 -9.32 24.79
C THR A 146 -2.77 -10.71 24.87
N GLY A 147 -1.50 -10.76 25.28
CA GLY A 147 -0.80 -11.93 25.77
C GLY A 147 -0.52 -11.75 27.26
N ASP A 148 -0.92 -12.74 28.05
CA ASP A 148 -0.74 -12.91 29.51
C ASP A 148 -1.63 -12.13 30.47
N GLU A 149 -2.77 -12.76 30.83
CA GLU A 149 -3.04 -13.12 32.23
C GLU A 149 -4.12 -14.22 32.31
N LEU A 150 -3.70 -15.48 32.08
CA LEU A 150 -4.39 -16.66 32.63
C LEU A 150 -3.34 -17.61 33.20
N VAL A 151 -2.73 -17.18 34.30
CA VAL A 151 -2.26 -18.11 35.33
C VAL A 151 -3.48 -18.51 36.16
N ARG A 152 -3.93 -19.76 35.99
CA ARG A 152 -4.58 -20.56 37.04
C ARG A 152 -4.16 -22.00 36.89
#